data_AF-A0A353RDQ1-F1
#
_entry.id   AF-A0A353RDQ1-F1
#
_cell.length_a   1.000
_cell.length_b   1.000
_cell.length_c   1.000
_cell.angle_alpha   90.00
_cell.angle_beta   90.00
_cell.angle_gamma   90.00
#
_symmetry.space_group_name_H-M   'P 1'
#
loop_
_entity.id
_entity.type
_entity.pdbx_description
1 polymer ?
#
loop_
_entity_poly.entity_id
_entity_poly.type
_entity_poly.pdbx_seq_one_letter_code
_entity_poly.pdbx_strand_id
1 'polypeptide(L)' 'TKQLQDASLRVELDGRNEKIGYKIREAQLQKIPYMLVVGEKEAQSGGISVRSRKSGDLGAMKPEEFIKRAQREVRDKAVD' A
#
# COMPACT_ATOMS: atom_id res chain seq x y z
N THR A 1 -7.47 7.53 -0.80
CA THR A 1 -7.19 7.11 0.59
C THR A 1 -8.45 6.86 1.41
N LYS A 2 -9.57 7.56 1.16
CA LYS A 2 -10.83 7.45 1.94
C LYS A 2 -11.27 6.01 2.26
N GLN A 3 -11.36 5.11 1.28
CA GLN A 3 -11.75 3.71 1.49
C GLN A 3 -10.88 2.97 2.53
N LEU A 4 -9.57 3.24 2.57
CA LEU A 4 -8.64 2.64 3.52
C LEU A 4 -8.81 3.23 4.93
N GLN A 5 -9.08 4.54 5.01
CA GLN A 5 -9.34 5.23 6.28
C GLN A 5 -10.67 4.77 6.89
N ASP A 6 -11.72 4.63 6.07
CA ASP A 6 -13.02 4.10 6.48
C ASP A 6 -12.89 2.65 6.99
N ALA A 7 -11.91 1.90 6.47
CA ALA A 7 -11.54 0.56 6.95
C ALA A 7 -10.69 0.56 8.24
N SER A 8 -10.52 1.72 8.89
CA SER A 8 -9.68 1.94 10.09
C SER A 8 -8.20 1.61 9.91
N LEU A 9 -7.69 1.72 8.67
CA LEU A 9 -6.26 1.59 8.39
C LEU A 9 -5.57 2.96 8.45
N ARG A 10 -4.36 2.98 9.01
CA ARG A 10 -3.51 4.18 8.99
C ARG A 10 -2.86 4.30 7.61
N VAL A 11 -3.18 5.38 6.89
CA VAL A 11 -2.70 5.62 5.53
C VAL A 11 -2.38 7.10 5.35
N GLU A 12 -1.33 7.37 4.58
CA GLU A 12 -0.92 8.69 4.12
C GLU A 12 -0.73 8.66 2.60
N LEU A 13 -1.00 9.79 1.94
CA LEU A 13 -0.77 9.95 0.50
C LEU A 13 0.55 10.71 0.28
N ASP A 14 1.54 10.06 -0.30
CA ASP A 14 2.74 10.74 -0.80
C ASP A 14 2.54 11.26 -2.23
N GLY A 15 2.03 12.49 -2.33
CA GLY A 15 1.78 13.20 -3.59
C GLY A 15 2.97 13.95 -4.18
N ARG A 16 4.18 13.86 -3.61
CA ARG A 16 5.34 14.65 -4.05
C ARG A 16 5.73 14.34 -5.51
N ASN A 17 6.25 15.30 -6.26
CA ASN A 17 6.73 15.05 -7.63
C ASN A 17 8.16 14.46 -7.63
N GLU A 18 8.30 13.27 -7.04
CA GLU A 18 9.56 12.57 -6.87
C GLU A 18 9.56 11.23 -7.60
N LYS A 19 10.75 10.71 -7.92
CA LYS A 19 10.90 9.37 -8.52
C LYS A 19 10.25 8.32 -7.62
N ILE A 20 9.46 7.43 -8.21
CA ILE A 20 8.75 6.38 -7.45
C ILE A 20 9.71 5.52 -6.61
N GLY A 21 10.88 5.19 -7.16
CA GLY A 21 11.90 4.43 -6.44
C GLY A 21 12.46 5.17 -5.21
N TYR A 22 12.53 6.51 -5.25
CA TYR A 22 12.92 7.32 -4.10
C TYR A 22 11.86 7.24 -3.00
N LYS A 23 10.58 7.45 -3.35
CA LYS A 23 9.46 7.33 -2.40
C LYS A 23 9.38 5.94 -1.77
N ILE A 24 9.54 4.88 -2.56
CA ILE A 24 9.57 3.49 -2.07
C ILE A 24 10.72 3.32 -1.07
N ARG A 25 11.91 3.81 -1.39
CA ARG A 25 13.07 3.72 -0.50
C ARG A 25 12.83 4.47 0.82
N GLU A 26 12.29 5.69 0.76
CA GLU A 26 11.96 6.45 1.98
C GLU A 26 10.91 5.74 2.84
N ALA A 27 9.82 5.25 2.23
CA ALA A 27 8.78 4.50 2.93
C ALA A 27 9.34 3.23 3.61
N GLN A 28 10.25 2.53 2.93
CA GLN A 28 10.94 1.38 3.52
C GLN A 28 11.81 1.78 4.71
N LEU A 29 12.56 2.89 4.62
CA LEU A 29 13.38 3.42 5.72
C LEU A 29 12.52 3.82 6.93
N GLN A 30 11.35 4.41 6.68
CA GLN A 30 10.35 4.73 7.71
C GLN A 30 9.62 3.51 8.28
N LYS A 31 9.97 2.30 7.81
CA LYS A 31 9.38 1.03 8.24
C LYS A 31 7.87 0.94 7.96
N ILE A 32 7.40 1.59 6.91
CA ILE A 32 6.00 1.47 6.47
C ILE A 32 5.76 0.02 5.99
N PRO A 33 4.79 -0.73 6.55
CA PRO A 33 4.59 -2.14 6.22
C PRO A 33 4.22 -2.37 4.75
N TYR A 34 3.37 -1.48 4.21
CA TYR A 34 2.83 -1.57 2.86
C TYR A 34 2.95 -0.25 2.11
N MET A 35 3.36 -0.33 0.86
CA MET A 35 3.33 0.77 -0.10
C MET A 35 2.33 0.44 -1.20
N LEU A 36 1.37 1.33 -1.42
CA LEU A 36 0.36 1.22 -2.46
C LEU A 36 0.72 2.17 -3.58
N VAL A 37 1.07 1.64 -4.74
CA VAL A 37 1.45 2.41 -5.92
C VAL A 37 0.30 2.43 -6.91
N VAL A 38 -0.10 3.62 -7.33
CA VAL A 38 -1.14 3.83 -8.34
C VAL A 38 -0.48 4.55 -9.51
N GLY A 39 -0.15 3.81 -10.56
CA GLY A 39 0.24 4.36 -11.85
C GLY A 39 -0.95 4.56 -12.77
N GLU A 40 -0.67 4.94 -14.02
CA GLU A 40 -1.68 5.13 -15.05
C GLU A 40 -2.45 3.82 -15.35
N LYS A 41 -1.74 2.69 -15.41
CA LYS A 41 -2.31 1.36 -15.62
C LYS A 41 -3.26 0.96 -14.49
N GLU A 42 -2.84 1.18 -13.25
CA GLU A 42 -3.64 0.88 -12.05
C GLU A 42 -4.88 1.78 -11.98
N ALA A 43 -4.74 3.06 -12.30
CA ALA A 43 -5.86 4.00 -12.35
C ALA A 43 -6.92 3.60 -13.39
N GLN A 44 -6.50 3.15 -14.58
CA GLN A 44 -7.42 2.71 -15.64
C GLN A 44 -8.10 1.38 -15.30
N SER A 45 -7.40 0.47 -14.62
CA SER A 45 -7.93 -0.85 -14.25
C SER A 45 -8.69 -0.86 -12.92
N GLY A 46 -8.70 0.25 -12.18
CA GLY A 46 -9.23 0.31 -10.82
C GLY A 46 -8.46 -0.55 -9.82
N GLY A 47 -7.19 -0.83 -10.12
CA GLY A 47 -6.29 -1.65 -9.30
C GLY A 47 -5.30 -0.82 -8.48
N ILE A 48 -4.47 -1.52 -7.72
CA ILE A 48 -3.32 -0.98 -7.01
C ILE A 48 -2.16 -1.97 -7.09
N SER A 49 -0.93 -1.47 -7.24
CA SER A 49 0.27 -2.29 -7.07
C SER A 49 0.69 -2.26 -5.61
N VAL A 50 0.75 -3.42 -4.98
CA VAL A 50 1.04 -3.56 -3.54
C VAL A 50 2.44 -4.05 -3.35
N ARG A 51 3.20 -3.32 -2.53
CA ARG A 51 4.55 -3.72 -2.12
C ARG A 51 4.61 -3.87 -0.61
N SER A 52 5.04 -5.04 -0.14
CA SER A 52 5.39 -5.29 1.25
C SER A 52 6.83 -4.89 1.51
N ARG A 53 7.07 -4.33 2.69
CA ARG A 53 8.44 -4.09 3.18
C ARG A 53 9.23 -5.39 3.36
N LYS A 54 8.58 -6.49 3.74
CA LYS A 54 9.21 -7.78 4.06
C LYS A 54 9.31 -8.71 2.85
N SER A 55 8.18 -8.88 2.15
CA SER A 55 8.08 -9.84 1.03
C SER A 55 8.39 -9.21 -0.33
N GLY A 56 8.63 -7.89 -0.38
CA GLY A 56 8.88 -7.19 -1.64
C GLY A 56 7.60 -6.97 -2.43
N ASP A 57 7.65 -7.26 -3.73
CA ASP A 57 6.52 -7.01 -4.63
C ASP A 57 5.42 -8.08 -4.45
N LEU A 58 4.20 -7.64 -4.15
CA LEU A 58 3.03 -8.52 -4.06
C LEU A 58 2.15 -8.45 -5.33
N GLY A 59 2.53 -7.60 -6.29
CA GLY A 59 1.83 -7.44 -7.55
C GLY A 59 0.58 -6.56 -7.47
N ALA A 60 -0.17 -6.54 -8.58
CA ALA A 60 -1.40 -5.77 -8.69
C ALA A 60 -2.58 -6.54 -8.09
N MET A 61 -3.40 -5.86 -7.29
CA MET A 61 -4.66 -6.39 -6.76
C MET A 61 -5.71 -5.29 -6.66
N LYS A 62 -6.94 -5.66 -6.33
CA LYS A 62 -8.01 -4.67 -6.11
C LYS A 62 -7.87 -4.02 -4.73
N PRO A 63 -8.25 -2.75 -4.56
CA PRO A 63 -8.26 -2.08 -3.26
C PRO A 63 -9.00 -2.87 -2.18
N GLU A 64 -10.15 -3.47 -2.51
CA GLU A 64 -10.98 -4.21 -1.56
C GLU A 64 -10.30 -5.50 -1.07
N GLU A 65 -9.53 -6.14 -1.96
CA GLU A 65 -8.75 -7.34 -1.61
C GLU A 65 -7.62 -6.99 -0.64
N PHE A 66 -6.90 -5.90 -0.92
CA PHE A 66 -5.87 -5.40 -0.03
C PHE A 66 -6.43 -5.01 1.33
N ILE A 67 -7.58 -4.31 1.38
CA ILE A 67 -8.22 -3.92 2.65
C ILE A 67 -8.51 -5.15 3.51
N LYS A 68 -9.09 -6.22 2.93
CA LYS A 68 -9.39 -7.46 3.65
C LYS A 68 -8.13 -8.11 4.22
N ARG A 69 -7.06 -8.12 3.43
CA ARG A 69 -5.75 -8.64 3.85
C ARG A 69 -5.17 -7.82 5.00
N ALA A 70 -5.06 -6.50 4.84
CA ALA A 70 -4.49 -5.61 5.84
C ALA A 70 -5.28 -5.65 7.15
N GLN A 71 -6.62 -5.68 7.09
CA GLN A 71 -7.45 -5.82 8.28
C GLN A 71 -7.26 -7.16 9.00
N ARG A 72 -7.02 -8.25 8.27
CA ARG A 72 -6.70 -9.54 8.89
C ARG A 72 -5.39 -9.46 9.67
N GLU A 73 -4.34 -8.94 9.04
CA GLU A 73 -3.03 -8.80 9.68
C GLU A 73 -3.08 -7.89 10.92
N VAL A 74 -3.85 -6.79 10.86
CA VAL A 74 -4.08 -5.91 12.02
C VAL A 74 -4.82 -6.64 13.15
N ARG A 75 -5.89 -7.39 12.83
CA ARG A 75 -6.65 -8.16 13.83
C ARG A 75 -5.80 -9.23 14.50
N ASP A 76 -5.01 -9.94 13.70
CA ASP A 76 -4.20 -11.06 14.17
C ASP A 76 -2.91 -10.58 14.87
N LYS A 77 -2.68 -9.25 14.91
CA LYS A 77 -1.45 -8.61 15.39
C LYS A 77 -0.21 -9.28 14.77
N ALA A 78 -0.33 -9.66 13.51
CA ALA A 78 0.76 -10.27 12.78
C ALA A 78 1.91 -9.26 12.70
N VAL A 79 3.07 -9.66 13.23
CA VAL A 79 4.28 -8.85 13.11
C VAL A 79 4.98 -9.29 11.83
N ASP A 80 4.87 -8.46 10.80
CA ASP A 80 5.75 -8.56 9.66
C ASP A 80 7.15 -7.99 9.96
#